data_AF-A0A0U5JK98-F1
#
_entry.id   AF-A0A0U5JK98-F1
#
_cell.length_a   1.000
_cell.length_b   1.000
_cell.length_c   1.000
_cell.angle_alpha   90.00
_cell.angle_beta   90.00
_cell.angle_gamma   90.00
#
_symmetry.space_group_name_H-M   'P 1'
#
loop_
_entity.id
_entity.type
_entity.pdbx_description
1 polymer ?
#
loop_
_entity_poly.entity_id
_entity_poly.type
_entity_poly.pdbx_seq_one_letter_code
_entity_poly.pdbx_strand_id
1 'polypeptide(L)' 'MWHFVDDQPQDLGLTTDVELAPKTPASEKIAKQMRKDGFKFVGPTIIYSFMTAVGMDNARLK' A
#
# COMPACT_ATOMS: atom_id res chain seq x y z
N MET A 1 10.66 -3.86 -4.25
CA MET A 1 9.29 -3.68 -3.74
C MET A 1 9.32 -3.15 -2.30
N TRP A 2 9.95 -3.86 -1.36
CA TRP A 2 10.07 -3.41 0.04
C TRP A 2 10.82 -2.09 0.25
N HIS A 3 11.77 -1.76 -0.62
CA HIS A 3 12.41 -0.43 -0.63
C HIS A 3 11.44 0.76 -0.70
N PHE A 4 10.20 0.58 -1.21
CA PHE A 4 9.20 1.66 -1.23
C PHE A 4 8.63 2.00 0.15
N VAL A 5 8.87 1.15 1.16
CA VAL A 5 8.48 1.32 2.56
C VAL A 5 9.70 1.28 3.50
N ASP A 6 10.88 1.67 2.99
CA ASP A 6 12.14 1.65 3.74
C ASP A 6 12.46 0.28 4.36
N ASP A 7 12.02 -0.79 3.69
CA ASP A 7 12.16 -2.18 4.14
C ASP A 7 11.58 -2.45 5.55
N GLN A 8 10.60 -1.64 5.97
CA GLN A 8 9.88 -1.76 7.23
C GLN A 8 8.36 -1.73 7.02
N PRO A 9 7.59 -2.58 7.73
CA PRO A 9 6.13 -2.49 7.74
C PRO A 9 5.65 -1.12 8.26
N GLN A 10 4.65 -0.54 7.60
CA GLN A 10 4.04 0.72 8.02
C GLN A 10 2.78 0.43 8.84
N ASP A 11 2.78 0.80 10.12
CA ASP A 11 1.58 0.71 10.96
C ASP A 11 0.65 1.90 10.69
N LEU A 12 -0.55 1.61 10.19
CA LEU A 12 -1.55 2.64 9.91
C LEU A 12 -2.28 3.11 11.18
N GLY A 13 -2.11 2.43 12.31
CA GLY A 13 -2.65 2.86 13.60
C GLY A 13 -4.17 2.93 13.64
N LEU A 14 -4.86 2.08 12.87
CA LEU A 14 -6.31 2.14 12.71
C LEU A 14 -7.01 1.73 14.01
N THR A 15 -7.99 2.54 14.39
CA THR A 15 -9.00 2.21 15.40
C THR A 15 -10.34 1.93 14.71
N THR A 16 -11.31 1.38 15.43
CA THR A 16 -12.64 1.02 14.91
C THR A 16 -13.39 2.17 14.24
N ASP A 17 -13.03 3.41 14.55
CA ASP A 17 -13.72 4.61 14.07
C ASP A 17 -13.02 5.28 12.87
N VAL A 18 -11.92 4.70 12.39
CA VAL A 18 -11.12 5.27 11.30
C VAL A 18 -11.50 4.65 9.97
N GLU A 19 -11.89 5.50 9.03
CA GLU A 19 -12.10 5.09 7.63
C GLU A 19 -10.75 4.87 6.95
N LEU A 20 -10.57 3.68 6.36
CA LEU A 20 -9.36 3.34 5.64
C LEU A 20 -9.25 4.18 4.37
N ALA A 21 -8.14 4.89 4.20
CA ALA A 21 -7.89 5.63 2.97
C ALA A 21 -7.85 4.67 1.76
N PRO A 22 -8.43 5.03 0.60
CA PRO A 22 -8.49 4.14 -0.56
C PRO A 22 -7.14 3.92 -1.27
N LYS A 23 -6.10 4.67 -0.87
CA LYS A 23 -4.72 4.62 -1.40
C LYS A 23 -3.78 5.41 -0.49
N THR A 24 -2.47 5.19 -0.61
CA THR A 24 -1.42 5.92 0.10
C THR A 24 -0.42 6.54 -0.88
N PRO A 25 0.38 7.54 -0.47
CA PRO A 25 1.44 8.09 -1.31
C PRO A 25 2.45 7.00 -1.75
N ALA A 26 2.70 6.00 -0.91
CA ALA A 26 3.53 4.86 -1.26
C ALA A 26 2.88 4.01 -2.37
N SER A 27 1.59 3.69 -2.25
CA SER A 27 0.89 2.90 -3.26
C SER A 27 0.81 3.59 -4.62
N GLU A 28 0.72 4.94 -4.65
CA GLU A 28 0.80 5.72 -5.88
C GLU A 28 2.18 5.65 -6.55
N LYS A 29 3.26 5.78 -5.76
CA LYS A 29 4.64 5.69 -6.27
C LYS A 29 4.92 4.31 -6.87
N ILE A 30 4.54 3.26 -6.14
CA ILE A 30 4.67 1.87 -6.58
C ILE A 30 3.83 1.64 -7.85
N ALA A 31 2.56 2.03 -7.86
CA ALA A 31 1.69 1.87 -9.03
C ALA A 31 2.24 2.59 -10.27
N LYS A 32 2.88 3.75 -10.09
CA LYS A 32 3.57 4.45 -11.17
C LYS A 32 4.80 3.67 -11.66
N GLN A 33 5.61 3.14 -10.76
CA GLN A 33 6.79 2.36 -11.13
C GLN A 33 6.40 1.06 -11.83
N MET A 34 5.47 0.27 -11.28
CA MET A 34 5.03 -0.98 -11.88
C MET A 34 4.42 -0.78 -13.28
N ARG A 35 3.70 0.33 -13.51
CA ARG A 35 3.24 0.69 -14.86
C ARG A 35 4.39 0.92 -15.84
N LYS A 36 5.48 1.57 -15.39
CA LYS A 36 6.69 1.77 -16.20
C LYS A 36 7.40 0.44 -16.48
N ASP A 37 7.39 -0.46 -15.52
CA ASP A 37 7.99 -1.80 -15.62
C ASP A 37 7.15 -2.76 -16.50
N GLY A 38 6.03 -2.28 -17.07
CA GLY A 38 5.21 -3.02 -18.03
C GLY A 38 4.00 -3.75 -17.44
N PHE A 39 3.82 -3.73 -16.11
CA PHE A 39 2.67 -4.36 -15.47
C PHE A 39 1.37 -3.66 -15.86
N LYS A 40 0.30 -4.46 -15.97
CA LYS A 40 -1.06 -4.00 -16.25
C LYS A 40 -1.94 -4.20 -15.02
N PHE A 41 -3.03 -3.45 -14.93
CA PHE A 41 -3.99 -3.53 -13.82
C PHE A 41 -3.38 -3.25 -12.44
N VAL A 42 -2.37 -2.38 -12.39
CA VAL A 42 -1.62 -1.98 -11.17
C VAL A 42 -1.99 -0.55 -10.75
N GLY A 43 -3.28 -0.29 -10.54
CA GLY A 43 -3.76 1.00 -10.05
C GLY A 43 -3.40 1.24 -8.57
N PRO A 44 -3.33 2.50 -8.09
CA PRO A 44 -2.93 2.80 -6.71
C PRO A 44 -3.74 2.10 -5.61
N THR A 45 -5.04 1.91 -5.81
CA THR A 45 -5.91 1.17 -4.87
C THR A 45 -5.59 -0.33 -4.87
N ILE A 46 -5.35 -0.93 -6.04
CA ILE A 46 -4.96 -2.35 -6.15
C ILE A 46 -3.63 -2.56 -5.44
N ILE A 47 -2.67 -1.66 -5.67
CA ILE A 47 -1.38 -1.72 -5.00
C ILE A 47 -1.51 -1.53 -3.49
N TYR A 48 -2.38 -0.64 -3.04
CA TYR A 48 -2.62 -0.46 -1.61
C TYR A 48 -3.21 -1.72 -0.94
N SER A 49 -4.20 -2.36 -1.59
CA SER A 49 -4.72 -3.66 -1.14
C SER A 49 -3.66 -4.76 -1.18
N PHE A 50 -2.76 -4.74 -2.17
CA PHE A 50 -1.64 -5.66 -2.23
C PHE A 50 -0.65 -5.44 -1.07
N MET A 51 -0.28 -4.18 -0.79
CA MET A 51 0.62 -3.81 0.30
C MET A 51 0.10 -4.28 1.65
N THR A 52 -1.20 -4.13 1.90
CA THR A 52 -1.84 -4.63 3.12
C THR A 52 -1.90 -6.16 3.17
N ALA A 53 -2.17 -6.82 2.06
CA ALA A 53 -2.20 -8.29 1.99
C ALA A 53 -0.84 -8.95 2.24
N VAL A 54 0.26 -8.33 1.79
CA VAL A 54 1.63 -8.86 1.95
C VAL A 54 2.34 -8.36 3.20
N GLY A 55 1.70 -7.48 3.99
CA GLY A 55 2.23 -6.95 5.25
C GLY A 55 3.23 -5.80 5.10
N MET A 56 3.27 -5.13 3.94
CA MET A 56 3.97 -3.84 3.81
C MET A 56 3.25 -2.74 4.58
N ASP A 57 1.91 -2.79 4.58
CA ASP A 57 1.06 -1.92 5.41
C ASP A 57 0.30 -2.80 6.42
N ASN A 58 0.29 -2.40 7.69
CA ASN A 58 -0.53 -3.03 8.71
C ASN A 58 -1.83 -2.24 8.88
N ALA A 59 -2.92 -2.84 8.39
CA ALA A 59 -4.28 -2.29 8.47
C ALA A 59 -5.18 -3.07 9.46
N ARG A 60 -4.60 -3.82 10.41
CA ARG A 60 -5.41 -4.47 11.45
C ARG A 60 -5.88 -3.44 12.47
N LEU A 61 -7.15 -3.54 12.84
CA LEU A 61 -7.73 -2.78 13.95
C LEU A 61 -7.04 -3.21 15.26
N LYS A 62 -6.70 -2.22 16.10
CA LYS A 62 -6.21 -2.45 17.45
C LYS A 62 -7.35 -2.56 18.45
#